data_AF-A0A1Q5JWC6-F1
#
_entry.id   AF-A0A1Q5JWC6-F1
#
_cell.length_a   1.000
_cell.length_b   1.000
_cell.length_c   1.000
_cell.angle_alpha   90.00
_cell.angle_beta   90.00
_cell.angle_gamma   90.00
#
_symmetry.space_group_name_H-M   'P 1'
#
loop_
_entity.id
_entity.type
_entity.pdbx_description
1 polymer ?
#
loop_
_entity_poly.entity_id
_entity_poly.type
_entity_poly.pdbx_seq_one_letter_code
_entity_poly.pdbx_strand_id
1 'polypeptide(L)'
;MAPQRFREQFDQIQRAMRDVPLAMGPDDSAEFLYEKGVVLARDGEEAQLVEDTVRTFFTEAADLTPDTVRRASPRRNRSGITRIQVGDPGEGAAGADRAVAGALRALRQTEGRAGRRLVSRNHVVSIAVNACPGDEPAPAPQGAAPNPAADQGPHDPDTAVGVLVVDTGLMADHGSYPLLAHADGDLQIRETDEHGVLQQYVGHGTFIAGLVAAVAPNTDVTVRNTLNDAGAVLESEFGDKLFEAVDVNGWPDILSLSAGTSNGRTDGLLGVQAFMEELRDRHTLLVAAAGNNGSATPFWPAAYASLPGWEDSVLSVGALRGDGEFGACFSNHGPWVNVYAPGERLTSALTGWATPVPYVYQHSTYDACRYGFAYDCTCQSPVHTGVLSDESAGAKPDQVMFQGLAQWSGTSFATPVVAGLVAAHMTAHKETDPRAARTQLLAANAGFAEVRGAHVPALRPPTWRAVPAERPVARA
;
A
#
# COMPACT_ATOMS: atom_id res chain seq x y z
N MET A 1 3.83 21.49 -10.53
CA MET A 1 4.45 20.41 -11.33
C MET A 1 4.71 19.22 -10.42
N ALA A 2 4.24 18.05 -10.83
CA ALA A 2 4.45 16.79 -10.12
C ALA A 2 5.94 16.48 -9.93
N PRO A 3 6.37 15.92 -8.78
CA PRO A 3 7.69 15.31 -8.65
C PRO A 3 7.92 14.28 -9.76
N GLN A 4 9.16 14.17 -10.25
CA GLN A 4 9.51 13.24 -11.34
C GLN A 4 9.05 11.80 -11.04
N ARG A 5 9.30 11.30 -9.82
CA ARG A 5 8.87 9.96 -9.38
C ARG A 5 7.37 9.71 -9.46
N PHE A 6 6.57 10.75 -9.23
CA PHE A 6 5.12 10.61 -9.33
C PHE A 6 4.67 10.51 -10.78
N ARG A 7 5.33 11.21 -11.70
CA ARG A 7 5.09 11.07 -13.15
C ARG A 7 5.53 9.71 -13.66
N GLU A 8 6.71 9.24 -13.25
CA GLU A 8 7.19 7.89 -13.59
C GLU A 8 6.22 6.81 -13.09
N GLN A 9 5.68 6.96 -11.88
CA GLN A 9 4.62 6.10 -11.37
C GLN A 9 3.35 6.16 -12.23
N PHE A 10 2.89 7.37 -12.56
CA PHE A 10 1.74 7.55 -13.43
C PHE A 10 1.92 6.82 -14.77
N ASP A 11 3.07 7.03 -15.43
CA ASP A 11 3.38 6.40 -16.72
C ASP A 11 3.51 4.87 -16.61
N GLN A 12 4.02 4.36 -15.49
CA GLN A 12 4.07 2.92 -15.21
C GLN A 12 2.66 2.32 -15.06
N ILE A 13 1.84 2.89 -14.17
CA ILE A 13 0.49 2.38 -13.92
C ILE A 13 -0.37 2.52 -15.17
N GLN A 14 -0.26 3.63 -15.92
CA GLN A 14 -0.97 3.81 -17.18
C GLN A 14 -0.59 2.75 -18.24
N ARG A 15 0.69 2.32 -18.27
CA ARG A 15 1.14 1.23 -19.17
C ARG A 15 0.61 -0.13 -18.75
N ALA A 16 0.42 -0.37 -17.45
CA ALA A 16 -0.19 -1.61 -16.96
C ALA A 16 -1.71 -1.62 -17.23
N MET A 17 -2.39 -0.51 -16.93
CA MET A 17 -3.84 -0.34 -17.06
C MET A 17 -4.22 0.30 -18.42
N ARG A 18 -3.88 -0.37 -19.53
CA ARG A 18 -4.01 0.19 -20.90
C ARG A 18 -5.42 0.62 -21.29
N ASP A 19 -6.44 -0.02 -20.73
CA ASP A 19 -7.85 0.24 -21.04
C ASP A 19 -8.50 1.25 -20.08
N VAL A 20 -7.74 1.79 -19.13
CA VAL A 20 -8.21 2.74 -18.11
C VAL A 20 -7.40 4.03 -18.23
N PRO A 21 -7.94 5.07 -18.87
CA PRO A 21 -7.26 6.37 -18.92
C PRO A 21 -7.20 6.99 -17.52
N LEU A 22 -5.99 7.36 -17.09
CA LEU A 22 -5.74 7.91 -15.76
C LEU A 22 -5.53 9.42 -15.81
N ALA A 23 -5.79 10.06 -14.68
CA ALA A 23 -5.47 11.45 -14.42
C ALA A 23 -4.75 11.60 -13.06
N MET A 24 -3.92 12.63 -12.95
CA MET A 24 -3.28 13.04 -11.71
C MET A 24 -4.16 14.08 -10.99
N GLY A 25 -4.28 14.00 -9.67
CA GLY A 25 -5.23 14.84 -8.92
C GLY A 25 -4.63 15.65 -7.75
N PRO A 26 -5.24 16.81 -7.40
CA PRO A 26 -5.88 17.79 -8.28
C PRO A 26 -4.99 19.03 -8.56
N ASP A 27 -5.28 19.69 -9.68
CA ASP A 27 -4.80 21.02 -10.11
C ASP A 27 -3.27 21.25 -9.98
N ASP A 28 -2.47 20.43 -10.67
CA ASP A 28 -0.99 20.42 -10.68
C ASP A 28 -0.29 19.85 -9.44
N SER A 29 -1.04 19.40 -8.43
CA SER A 29 -0.51 18.62 -7.31
C SER A 29 -0.52 17.12 -7.63
N ALA A 30 0.50 16.43 -7.15
CA ALA A 30 0.84 15.05 -7.48
C ALA A 30 0.67 14.17 -6.23
N GLU A 31 -0.57 14.11 -5.76
CA GLU A 31 -0.90 13.43 -4.50
C GLU A 31 -1.53 12.05 -4.73
N PHE A 32 -2.34 11.92 -5.78
CA PHE A 32 -3.03 10.66 -6.10
C PHE A 32 -3.38 10.56 -7.59
N LEU A 33 -3.66 9.33 -8.01
CA LEU A 33 -4.12 8.99 -9.36
C LEU A 33 -5.59 8.55 -9.31
N TYR A 34 -6.33 8.79 -10.39
CA TYR A 34 -7.71 8.36 -10.52
C TYR A 34 -8.08 8.11 -11.98
N GLU A 35 -9.13 7.34 -12.21
CA GLU A 35 -9.70 7.11 -13.53
C GLU A 35 -10.30 8.40 -14.09
N LYS A 36 -9.85 8.77 -15.29
CA LYS A 36 -10.27 9.99 -15.97
C LYS A 36 -11.69 9.85 -16.53
N GLY A 37 -12.50 10.90 -16.36
CA GLY A 37 -13.87 10.97 -16.85
C GLY A 37 -14.86 10.10 -16.09
N VAL A 38 -14.47 9.52 -14.94
CA VAL A 38 -15.32 8.61 -14.16
C VAL A 38 -15.42 9.03 -12.69
N VAL A 39 -16.64 8.98 -12.17
CA VAL A 39 -16.93 9.13 -10.74
C VAL A 39 -17.62 7.89 -10.19
N LEU A 40 -17.54 7.72 -8.87
CA LEU A 40 -18.21 6.65 -8.13
C LEU A 40 -19.39 7.21 -7.35
N ALA A 41 -20.46 6.40 -7.28
CA ALA A 41 -21.61 6.61 -6.41
C ALA A 41 -22.03 5.25 -5.83
N ARG A 42 -22.78 5.26 -4.70
CA ARG A 42 -23.41 4.04 -4.20
C ARG A 42 -24.53 3.60 -5.12
N ASP A 43 -24.76 2.29 -5.19
CA ASP A 43 -25.79 1.69 -6.03
C ASP A 43 -27.21 2.18 -5.73
N GLY A 44 -28.12 2.01 -6.70
CA GLY A 44 -29.54 2.34 -6.53
C GLY A 44 -29.85 3.82 -6.69
N GLU A 45 -30.67 4.35 -5.77
CA GLU A 45 -31.19 5.72 -5.82
C GLU A 45 -30.09 6.78 -5.73
N GLU A 46 -29.00 6.51 -5.01
CA GLU A 46 -27.87 7.46 -4.94
C GLU A 46 -27.18 7.65 -6.28
N ALA A 47 -26.87 6.57 -6.98
CA ALA A 47 -26.31 6.66 -8.32
C ALA A 47 -27.27 7.39 -9.29
N GLN A 48 -28.58 7.17 -9.18
CA GLN A 48 -29.56 7.89 -10.00
C GLN A 48 -29.55 9.40 -9.69
N LEU A 49 -29.54 9.75 -8.40
CA LEU A 49 -29.43 11.14 -7.94
C LEU A 49 -28.15 11.82 -8.46
N VAL A 50 -27.01 11.12 -8.41
CA VAL A 50 -25.74 11.63 -8.92
C VAL A 50 -25.82 11.85 -10.42
N GLU A 51 -26.32 10.88 -11.19
CA GLU A 51 -26.51 11.03 -12.65
C GLU A 51 -27.37 12.24 -13.00
N ASP A 52 -28.54 12.37 -12.37
CA ASP A 52 -29.48 13.45 -12.66
C ASP A 52 -28.90 14.81 -12.27
N THR A 53 -28.28 14.92 -11.10
CA THR A 53 -27.66 16.17 -10.62
C THR A 53 -26.49 16.60 -11.51
N VAL A 54 -25.62 15.66 -11.89
CA VAL A 54 -24.48 15.96 -12.77
C VAL A 54 -24.97 16.35 -14.15
N ARG A 55 -25.96 15.63 -14.72
CA ARG A 55 -26.52 15.95 -16.03
C ARG A 55 -27.13 17.35 -16.07
N THR A 56 -27.93 17.71 -15.07
CA THR A 56 -28.50 19.06 -14.95
C THR A 56 -27.41 20.13 -14.87
N PHE A 57 -26.40 19.93 -14.03
CA PHE A 57 -25.28 20.88 -13.91
C PHE A 57 -24.52 21.03 -15.24
N PHE A 58 -24.32 19.94 -15.98
CA PHE A 58 -23.61 19.94 -17.25
C PHE A 58 -24.41 20.66 -18.34
N THR A 59 -25.74 20.63 -18.29
CA THR A 59 -26.59 21.38 -19.23
C THR A 59 -26.42 22.89 -19.08
N GLU A 60 -26.10 23.36 -17.88
CA GLU A 60 -25.90 24.78 -17.57
C GLU A 60 -24.44 25.25 -17.80
N ALA A 61 -23.51 24.33 -17.99
CA ALA A 61 -22.08 24.62 -18.13
C ALA A 61 -21.64 24.58 -19.61
N ALA A 62 -21.10 25.69 -20.12
CA ALA A 62 -20.74 25.84 -21.53
C ALA A 62 -19.67 24.86 -22.05
N ASP A 63 -18.80 24.34 -21.17
CA ASP A 63 -17.65 23.51 -21.52
C ASP A 63 -17.82 22.03 -21.13
N LEU A 64 -19.03 21.59 -20.75
CA LEU A 64 -19.30 20.22 -20.29
C LEU A 64 -20.47 19.60 -21.09
N THR A 65 -20.44 18.28 -21.29
CA THR A 65 -21.35 17.58 -22.21
C THR A 65 -22.30 16.63 -21.45
N PRO A 66 -23.59 16.96 -21.29
CA PRO A 66 -24.57 16.14 -20.55
C PRO A 66 -24.71 14.70 -21.07
N ASP A 67 -24.55 14.48 -22.38
CA ASP A 67 -24.72 13.17 -23.02
C ASP A 67 -23.61 12.16 -22.64
N THR A 68 -22.51 12.65 -22.09
CA THR A 68 -21.44 11.78 -21.56
C THR A 68 -21.79 11.18 -20.21
N VAL A 69 -22.77 11.74 -19.49
CA VAL A 69 -23.20 11.26 -18.17
C VAL A 69 -24.00 9.97 -18.35
N ARG A 70 -23.44 8.83 -17.95
CA ARG A 70 -24.09 7.51 -18.02
C ARG A 70 -23.44 6.50 -17.08
N ARG A 71 -24.19 5.50 -16.63
CA ARG A 71 -23.61 4.34 -15.93
C ARG A 71 -22.61 3.62 -16.82
N ALA A 72 -21.43 3.36 -16.27
CA ALA A 72 -20.37 2.60 -16.90
C ALA A 72 -20.26 1.17 -16.33
N SER A 73 -20.67 0.95 -15.08
CA SER A 73 -20.69 -0.39 -14.47
C SER A 73 -21.84 -1.24 -15.02
N PRO A 74 -21.59 -2.41 -15.64
CA PRO A 74 -22.65 -3.27 -16.17
C PRO A 74 -23.36 -4.10 -15.09
N ARG A 75 -22.78 -4.25 -13.88
CA ARG A 75 -23.32 -5.06 -12.78
C ARG A 75 -23.03 -4.42 -11.42
N ARG A 76 -23.92 -4.65 -10.46
CA ARG A 76 -23.69 -4.37 -9.04
C ARG A 76 -22.71 -5.40 -8.48
N ASN A 77 -21.75 -4.95 -7.69
CA ASN A 77 -20.78 -5.79 -6.98
C ASN A 77 -21.06 -5.77 -5.47
N ARG A 78 -20.36 -6.58 -4.67
CA ARG A 78 -20.65 -6.67 -3.23
C ARG A 78 -20.31 -5.37 -2.48
N SER A 79 -19.38 -4.57 -3.01
CA SER A 79 -19.10 -3.24 -2.47
C SER A 79 -20.20 -2.22 -2.72
N GLY A 80 -21.16 -2.51 -3.61
CA GLY A 80 -22.35 -1.68 -3.84
C GLY A 80 -22.05 -0.36 -4.54
N ILE A 81 -21.10 -0.37 -5.48
CA ILE A 81 -20.57 0.84 -6.12
C ILE A 81 -20.84 0.84 -7.61
N THR A 82 -21.42 1.94 -8.08
CA THR A 82 -21.63 2.23 -9.50
C THR A 82 -20.56 3.19 -10.00
N ARG A 83 -19.88 2.84 -11.11
CA ARG A 83 -19.09 3.77 -11.92
C ARG A 83 -20.02 4.55 -12.84
N ILE A 84 -19.88 5.87 -12.84
CA ILE A 84 -20.62 6.79 -13.70
C ILE A 84 -19.60 7.51 -14.56
N GLN A 85 -19.67 7.29 -15.87
CA GLN A 85 -18.93 8.09 -16.83
C GLN A 85 -19.55 9.49 -16.85
N VAL A 86 -18.73 10.53 -16.73
CA VAL A 86 -19.12 11.94 -16.73
C VAL A 86 -18.36 12.76 -17.77
N GLY A 87 -17.44 12.15 -18.53
CA GLY A 87 -16.73 12.80 -19.61
C GLY A 87 -16.15 11.76 -20.58
N ASP A 88 -15.58 12.21 -21.69
CA ASP A 88 -14.77 11.34 -22.55
C ASP A 88 -13.37 11.17 -21.93
N PRO A 89 -12.98 9.96 -21.51
CA PRO A 89 -11.65 9.69 -20.97
C PRO A 89 -10.50 10.05 -21.94
N GLY A 90 -10.77 10.04 -23.26
CA GLY A 90 -9.81 10.38 -24.31
C GLY A 90 -9.62 11.88 -24.55
N GLU A 91 -10.51 12.74 -24.05
CA GLU A 91 -10.45 14.20 -24.30
C GLU A 91 -9.65 14.96 -23.23
N GLY A 92 -8.82 15.93 -23.64
CA GLY A 92 -8.05 16.80 -22.73
C GLY A 92 -6.72 16.20 -22.22
N ALA A 93 -5.88 17.06 -21.62
CA ALA A 93 -4.57 16.68 -21.09
C ALA A 93 -4.65 15.82 -19.82
N ALA A 94 -3.64 14.97 -19.57
CA ALA A 94 -3.57 14.06 -18.41
C ALA A 94 -3.67 14.74 -17.02
N GLY A 95 -3.40 16.05 -16.94
CA GLY A 95 -3.47 16.83 -15.71
C GLY A 95 -4.79 17.58 -15.47
N ALA A 96 -5.75 17.54 -16.41
CA ALA A 96 -6.98 18.33 -16.30
C ALA A 96 -8.23 17.51 -16.62
N ASP A 97 -8.87 16.97 -15.59
CA ASP A 97 -10.17 16.32 -15.70
C ASP A 97 -11.30 17.26 -15.25
N ARG A 98 -11.69 18.16 -16.17
CA ARG A 98 -12.75 19.14 -15.91
C ARG A 98 -14.10 18.48 -15.67
N ALA A 99 -14.36 17.32 -16.29
CA ALA A 99 -15.60 16.59 -16.16
C ALA A 99 -15.76 16.04 -14.74
N VAL A 100 -14.76 15.31 -14.23
CA VAL A 100 -14.77 14.82 -12.84
C VAL A 100 -14.81 15.99 -11.84
N ALA A 101 -14.01 17.04 -12.07
CA ALA A 101 -14.04 18.23 -11.21
C ALA A 101 -15.43 18.92 -11.21
N GLY A 102 -16.11 18.95 -12.37
CA GLY A 102 -17.47 19.44 -12.54
C GLY A 102 -18.50 18.58 -11.82
N ALA A 103 -18.41 17.26 -11.94
CA ALA A 103 -19.31 16.32 -11.27
C ALA A 103 -19.20 16.41 -9.73
N LEU A 104 -17.98 16.44 -9.19
CA LEU A 104 -17.76 16.67 -7.76
C LEU A 104 -18.32 18.03 -7.31
N ARG A 105 -18.18 19.08 -8.15
CA ARG A 105 -18.73 20.41 -7.89
C ARG A 105 -20.25 20.44 -7.85
N ALA A 106 -20.90 19.73 -8.78
CA ALA A 106 -22.36 19.67 -8.89
C ALA A 106 -23.00 19.13 -7.60
N LEU A 107 -22.36 18.15 -6.95
CA LEU A 107 -22.90 17.47 -5.78
C LEU A 107 -22.61 18.17 -4.45
N ARG A 108 -21.72 19.16 -4.39
CA ARG A 108 -21.28 19.79 -3.11
C ARG A 108 -22.43 20.28 -2.24
N GLN A 109 -23.43 20.93 -2.83
CA GLN A 109 -24.57 21.44 -2.07
C GLN A 109 -25.45 20.31 -1.55
N THR A 110 -25.66 19.27 -2.36
CA THR A 110 -26.45 18.08 -2.00
C THR A 110 -25.77 17.31 -0.88
N GLU A 111 -24.46 17.09 -0.96
CA GLU A 111 -23.65 16.47 0.11
C GLU A 111 -23.71 17.28 1.40
N GLY A 112 -23.63 18.61 1.31
CA GLY A 112 -23.76 19.50 2.47
C GLY A 112 -25.12 19.39 3.18
N ARG A 113 -26.20 19.16 2.43
CA ARG A 113 -27.55 18.92 3.00
C ARG A 113 -27.69 17.51 3.56
N ALA A 114 -27.11 16.51 2.88
CA ALA A 114 -27.17 15.11 3.29
C ALA A 114 -26.26 14.78 4.48
N GLY A 115 -25.26 15.63 4.76
CA GLY A 115 -24.27 15.40 5.81
C GLY A 115 -23.31 14.26 5.51
N ARG A 116 -23.24 13.80 4.25
CA ARG A 116 -22.38 12.69 3.82
C ARG A 116 -22.01 12.81 2.35
N ARG A 117 -20.92 12.12 1.99
CA ARG A 117 -20.43 12.02 0.62
C ARG A 117 -21.35 11.16 -0.25
N LEU A 118 -21.66 11.67 -1.44
CA LEU A 118 -22.49 11.01 -2.46
C LEU A 118 -21.68 10.65 -3.70
N VAL A 119 -20.60 11.38 -3.98
CA VAL A 119 -19.78 11.17 -5.17
C VAL A 119 -18.28 11.15 -4.85
N SER A 120 -17.53 10.28 -5.53
CA SER A 120 -16.07 10.20 -5.44
C SER A 120 -15.40 10.14 -6.80
N ARG A 121 -14.11 10.46 -6.87
CA ARG A 121 -13.28 9.99 -7.99
C ARG A 121 -13.13 8.48 -7.86
N ASN A 122 -12.90 7.79 -8.97
CA ASN A 122 -12.46 6.40 -8.91
C ASN A 122 -10.93 6.36 -8.74
N HIS A 123 -10.45 6.41 -7.50
CA HIS A 123 -9.00 6.52 -7.25
C HIS A 123 -8.27 5.23 -7.64
N VAL A 124 -6.97 5.34 -7.89
CA VAL A 124 -6.07 4.19 -7.95
C VAL A 124 -5.52 3.94 -6.56
N VAL A 125 -5.69 2.72 -6.07
CA VAL A 125 -5.05 2.18 -4.86
C VAL A 125 -3.80 1.42 -5.28
N SER A 126 -2.67 1.62 -4.59
CA SER A 126 -1.41 0.97 -4.96
C SER A 126 -0.53 0.58 -3.77
N ILE A 127 0.29 -0.46 -3.93
CA ILE A 127 1.37 -0.85 -3.00
C ILE A 127 2.54 0.15 -2.99
N ALA A 128 2.66 0.95 -4.05
CA ALA A 128 3.75 1.89 -4.22
C ALA A 128 3.20 3.32 -4.32
N VAL A 129 3.94 4.28 -3.79
CA VAL A 129 3.66 5.71 -3.91
C VAL A 129 4.97 6.44 -4.15
N ASN A 130 5.06 7.19 -5.25
CA ASN A 130 6.30 7.69 -5.87
C ASN A 130 7.16 6.56 -6.48
N ALA A 131 6.48 5.73 -7.27
CA ALA A 131 6.99 4.58 -8.01
C ALA A 131 7.41 3.40 -7.13
N CYS A 132 8.18 3.58 -6.05
CA CYS A 132 8.62 2.47 -5.19
C CYS A 132 7.89 2.42 -3.83
N PRO A 133 7.75 1.23 -3.21
CA PRO A 133 7.51 1.15 -1.77
C PRO A 133 8.82 1.54 -1.07
N GLY A 134 8.96 2.81 -0.65
CA GLY A 134 10.17 3.35 0.02
C GLY A 134 11.42 3.48 -0.87
N ASP A 135 11.91 2.36 -1.40
CA ASP A 135 13.06 2.16 -2.30
C ASP A 135 12.88 0.91 -3.19
N GLU A 136 13.88 0.60 -4.00
CA GLU A 136 13.91 -0.64 -4.78
C GLU A 136 14.52 -1.79 -3.97
N PRO A 137 14.11 -3.05 -4.23
CA PRO A 137 14.70 -4.18 -3.55
C PRO A 137 16.18 -4.29 -3.91
N ALA A 138 17.03 -4.49 -2.90
CA ALA A 138 18.45 -4.76 -3.06
C ALA A 138 18.74 -6.21 -2.65
N PRO A 139 19.68 -6.94 -3.28
CA PRO A 139 20.05 -8.27 -2.80
C PRO A 139 20.58 -8.20 -1.37
N ALA A 140 20.19 -9.14 -0.52
CA ALA A 140 20.76 -9.22 0.82
C ALA A 140 22.27 -9.53 0.73
N PRO A 141 23.10 -8.99 1.65
CA PRO A 141 24.52 -9.34 1.71
C PRO A 141 24.72 -10.86 1.81
N GLN A 142 25.79 -11.37 1.22
CA GLN A 142 26.07 -12.81 1.25
C GLN A 142 26.16 -13.33 2.69
N GLY A 143 25.39 -14.36 3.01
CA GLY A 143 25.33 -14.93 4.36
C GLY A 143 24.50 -14.12 5.37
N ALA A 144 23.80 -13.06 4.93
CA ALA A 144 22.87 -12.33 5.78
C ALA A 144 21.73 -13.24 6.25
N ALA A 145 21.37 -13.10 7.52
CA ALA A 145 20.15 -13.65 8.08
C ALA A 145 18.96 -12.70 7.83
N PRO A 146 17.71 -13.18 7.90
CA PRO A 146 16.56 -12.29 7.93
C PRO A 146 16.66 -11.30 9.11
N ASN A 147 16.12 -10.10 8.90
CA ASN A 147 16.05 -9.05 9.92
C ASN A 147 14.69 -8.34 9.77
N PRO A 148 13.71 -8.60 10.66
CA PRO A 148 13.82 -9.37 11.91
C PRO A 148 14.24 -10.83 11.73
N ALA A 149 15.02 -11.36 12.66
CA ALA A 149 15.36 -12.78 12.65
C ALA A 149 14.12 -13.63 13.00
N ALA A 150 14.14 -14.89 12.57
CA ALA A 150 13.08 -15.83 12.91
C ALA A 150 13.01 -16.06 14.42
N ASP A 151 11.85 -15.80 15.02
CA ASP A 151 11.59 -16.21 16.40
C ASP A 151 11.58 -17.74 16.53
N GLN A 152 11.84 -18.25 17.73
CA GLN A 152 12.09 -19.68 17.99
C GLN A 152 10.84 -20.46 18.44
N GLY A 153 9.64 -19.89 18.24
CA GLY A 153 8.38 -20.54 18.57
C GLY A 153 8.03 -21.68 17.60
N PRO A 154 7.45 -22.80 18.07
CA PRO A 154 6.91 -23.82 17.18
C PRO A 154 5.64 -23.32 16.49
N HIS A 155 5.36 -23.86 15.30
CA HIS A 155 4.01 -23.83 14.71
C HIS A 155 3.16 -24.91 15.36
N ASP A 156 1.93 -24.56 15.74
CA ASP A 156 0.89 -25.45 16.24
C ASP A 156 -0.40 -25.17 15.46
N PRO A 157 -0.85 -26.08 14.58
CA PRO A 157 -2.03 -25.86 13.73
C PRO A 157 -3.32 -25.66 14.51
N ASP A 158 -3.41 -26.09 15.78
CA ASP A 158 -4.61 -25.91 16.60
C ASP A 158 -4.69 -24.49 17.21
N THR A 159 -3.60 -23.73 17.17
CA THR A 159 -3.51 -22.39 17.77
C THR A 159 -2.91 -21.33 16.84
N ALA A 160 -2.55 -21.70 15.62
CA ALA A 160 -1.97 -20.80 14.63
C ALA A 160 -2.92 -19.64 14.33
N VAL A 161 -2.38 -18.41 14.36
CA VAL A 161 -3.16 -17.20 14.06
C VAL A 161 -3.29 -17.06 12.55
N GLY A 162 -4.52 -16.90 12.06
CA GLY A 162 -4.80 -16.73 10.64
C GLY A 162 -4.46 -15.31 10.17
N VAL A 163 -3.49 -15.17 9.27
CA VAL A 163 -3.08 -13.89 8.69
C VAL A 163 -3.35 -13.87 7.19
N LEU A 164 -4.27 -13.00 6.75
CA LEU A 164 -4.52 -12.75 5.34
C LEU A 164 -3.70 -11.55 4.87
N VAL A 165 -2.86 -11.77 3.86
CA VAL A 165 -2.09 -10.73 3.18
C VAL A 165 -2.74 -10.43 1.83
N VAL A 166 -3.23 -9.21 1.64
CA VAL A 166 -3.79 -8.76 0.35
C VAL A 166 -2.73 -7.95 -0.39
N ASP A 167 -2.10 -8.54 -1.39
CA ASP A 167 -0.90 -7.99 -2.05
C ASP A 167 -0.70 -8.51 -3.50
N THR A 168 0.55 -8.74 -3.95
CA THR A 168 0.92 -9.19 -5.32
C THR A 168 1.01 -10.71 -5.50
N GLY A 169 0.77 -11.49 -4.44
CA GLY A 169 0.91 -12.95 -4.46
C GLY A 169 2.31 -13.46 -4.04
N LEU A 170 2.45 -14.79 -4.08
CA LEU A 170 3.66 -15.53 -3.70
C LEU A 170 4.56 -15.82 -4.92
N MET A 171 5.87 -15.75 -4.73
CA MET A 171 6.85 -16.24 -5.70
C MET A 171 6.72 -17.77 -5.81
N ALA A 172 6.84 -18.30 -7.03
CA ALA A 172 6.71 -19.72 -7.32
C ALA A 172 7.71 -20.57 -6.52
N ASP A 173 8.90 -20.03 -6.22
CA ASP A 173 9.94 -20.70 -5.46
C ASP A 173 9.89 -20.45 -3.94
N HIS A 174 8.86 -19.75 -3.42
CA HIS A 174 8.71 -19.40 -2.00
C HIS A 174 8.84 -20.59 -1.03
N GLY A 175 8.29 -21.76 -1.39
CA GLY A 175 8.35 -22.99 -0.59
C GLY A 175 9.76 -23.57 -0.42
N SER A 176 10.75 -23.04 -1.15
CA SER A 176 12.17 -23.35 -0.91
C SER A 176 12.71 -22.70 0.36
N TYR A 177 12.01 -21.70 0.91
CA TYR A 177 12.42 -21.01 2.12
C TYR A 177 11.68 -21.55 3.35
N PRO A 178 12.38 -22.16 4.33
CA PRO A 178 11.71 -22.85 5.45
C PRO A 178 10.75 -22.00 6.28
N LEU A 179 10.98 -20.69 6.41
CA LEU A 179 10.05 -19.82 7.16
C LEU A 179 8.68 -19.69 6.48
N LEU A 180 8.59 -19.97 5.18
CA LEU A 180 7.34 -19.91 4.42
C LEU A 180 6.63 -21.27 4.32
N ALA A 181 6.99 -22.25 5.16
CA ALA A 181 6.36 -23.57 5.15
C ALA A 181 4.85 -23.54 5.43
N HIS A 182 4.37 -22.49 6.10
CA HIS A 182 2.96 -22.26 6.46
C HIS A 182 2.38 -21.02 5.75
N ALA A 183 2.99 -20.64 4.62
CA ALA A 183 2.45 -19.62 3.73
C ALA A 183 1.88 -20.30 2.47
N ASP A 184 0.65 -19.97 2.11
CA ASP A 184 -0.01 -20.46 0.90
C ASP A 184 -0.85 -19.33 0.26
N GLY A 185 -1.42 -19.58 -0.91
CA GLY A 185 -2.35 -18.68 -1.57
C GLY A 185 -2.05 -18.49 -3.06
N ASP A 186 -2.37 -17.32 -3.57
CA ASP A 186 -2.25 -17.04 -5.00
C ASP A 186 -0.79 -16.76 -5.35
N LEU A 187 -0.31 -17.40 -6.42
CA LEU A 187 1.01 -17.10 -6.97
C LEU A 187 1.02 -15.75 -7.72
N GLN A 188 2.19 -15.15 -7.80
CA GLN A 188 2.46 -14.02 -8.68
C GLN A 188 2.18 -14.44 -10.13
N ILE A 189 1.34 -13.69 -10.85
CA ILE A 189 0.92 -14.05 -12.22
C ILE A 189 2.09 -14.09 -13.20
N ARG A 190 2.98 -13.09 -13.12
CA ARG A 190 4.12 -12.96 -14.02
C ARG A 190 5.32 -12.42 -13.26
N GLU A 191 6.31 -13.28 -13.03
CA GLU A 191 7.48 -12.93 -12.24
C GLU A 191 8.55 -12.20 -13.06
N THR A 192 8.85 -12.70 -14.26
CA THR A 192 9.90 -12.18 -15.12
C THR A 192 9.38 -11.68 -16.47
N ASP A 193 10.17 -10.84 -17.12
CA ASP A 193 9.99 -10.53 -18.54
C ASP A 193 10.43 -11.70 -19.44
N GLU A 194 10.40 -11.46 -20.76
CA GLU A 194 10.81 -12.45 -21.77
C GLU A 194 12.31 -12.78 -21.78
N HIS A 195 13.12 -12.00 -21.06
CA HIS A 195 14.56 -12.19 -20.90
C HIS A 195 14.92 -12.82 -19.54
N GLY A 196 13.92 -13.17 -18.72
CA GLY A 196 14.13 -13.72 -17.39
C GLY A 196 14.52 -12.68 -16.34
N VAL A 197 14.38 -11.38 -16.64
CA VAL A 197 14.59 -10.29 -15.67
C VAL A 197 13.36 -10.15 -14.80
N LEU A 198 13.56 -10.15 -13.48
CA LEU A 198 12.52 -9.95 -12.49
C LEU A 198 11.80 -8.63 -12.75
N GLN A 199 10.47 -8.68 -12.84
CA GLN A 199 9.68 -7.48 -13.03
C GLN A 199 9.63 -6.63 -11.77
N GLN A 200 9.39 -5.34 -11.98
CA GLN A 200 9.32 -4.35 -10.93
C GLN A 200 8.25 -4.70 -9.88
N TYR A 201 8.64 -4.67 -8.60
CA TYR A 201 7.79 -4.93 -7.42
C TYR A 201 7.20 -6.34 -7.29
N VAL A 202 7.58 -7.25 -8.18
CA VAL A 202 7.31 -8.68 -8.01
C VAL A 202 7.98 -9.17 -6.72
N GLY A 203 7.27 -10.04 -6.00
CA GLY A 203 7.74 -10.63 -4.75
C GLY A 203 7.45 -9.79 -3.50
N HIS A 204 6.75 -8.66 -3.63
CA HIS A 204 6.30 -7.84 -2.49
C HIS A 204 5.44 -8.65 -1.50
N GLY A 205 4.45 -9.40 -1.98
CA GLY A 205 3.64 -10.29 -1.13
C GLY A 205 4.45 -11.38 -0.44
N THR A 206 5.46 -11.94 -1.11
CA THR A 206 6.38 -12.95 -0.53
C THR A 206 7.26 -12.36 0.56
N PHE A 207 7.76 -11.16 0.33
CA PHE A 207 8.56 -10.42 1.30
C PHE A 207 7.77 -10.14 2.57
N ILE A 208 6.51 -9.70 2.42
CA ILE A 208 5.56 -9.47 3.51
C ILE A 208 5.28 -10.76 4.27
N ALA A 209 4.96 -11.86 3.58
CA ALA A 209 4.71 -13.17 4.22
C ALA A 209 5.92 -13.64 5.03
N GLY A 210 7.14 -13.44 4.51
CA GLY A 210 8.38 -13.78 5.21
C GLY A 210 8.59 -12.97 6.48
N LEU A 211 8.18 -11.69 6.50
CA LEU A 211 8.25 -10.84 7.68
C LEU A 211 7.26 -11.28 8.76
N VAL A 212 6.02 -11.62 8.37
CA VAL A 212 5.01 -12.15 9.31
C VAL A 212 5.54 -13.43 9.95
N ALA A 213 5.98 -14.39 9.12
CA ALA A 213 6.47 -15.69 9.59
C ALA A 213 7.74 -15.58 10.45
N ALA A 214 8.62 -14.62 10.16
CA ALA A 214 9.81 -14.38 10.98
C ALA A 214 9.45 -13.83 12.38
N VAL A 215 8.47 -12.92 12.46
CA VAL A 215 8.05 -12.29 13.73
C VAL A 215 7.11 -13.20 14.54
N ALA A 216 6.25 -13.97 13.87
CA ALA A 216 5.29 -14.87 14.49
C ALA A 216 5.25 -16.23 13.77
N PRO A 217 6.13 -17.18 14.15
CA PRO A 217 6.18 -18.50 13.53
C PRO A 217 4.90 -19.34 13.67
N ASN A 218 4.08 -19.06 14.69
CA ASN A 218 2.78 -19.71 14.90
C ASN A 218 1.65 -18.98 14.15
N THR A 219 1.82 -18.82 12.83
CA THR A 219 0.83 -18.20 11.94
C THR A 219 0.59 -19.07 10.73
N ASP A 220 -0.65 -19.07 10.25
CA ASP A 220 -1.01 -19.55 8.93
C ASP A 220 -1.22 -18.34 8.02
N VAL A 221 -0.31 -18.15 7.07
CA VAL A 221 -0.31 -16.96 6.20
C VAL A 221 -0.97 -17.31 4.87
N THR A 222 -2.08 -16.65 4.54
CA THR A 222 -2.69 -16.72 3.21
C THR A 222 -2.39 -15.45 2.43
N VAL A 223 -1.77 -15.54 1.25
CA VAL A 223 -1.51 -14.39 0.38
C VAL A 223 -2.50 -14.37 -0.79
N ARG A 224 -3.18 -13.25 -1.00
CA ARG A 224 -4.09 -13.04 -2.12
C ARG A 224 -3.53 -12.05 -3.11
N ASN A 225 -3.62 -12.41 -4.38
CA ASN A 225 -3.05 -11.62 -5.46
C ASN A 225 -4.09 -10.63 -6.02
N THR A 226 -4.36 -9.61 -5.23
CA THR A 226 -5.39 -8.59 -5.50
C THR A 226 -4.85 -7.43 -6.33
N LEU A 227 -3.55 -7.15 -6.26
CA LEU A 227 -2.88 -5.96 -6.81
C LEU A 227 -1.94 -6.31 -7.96
N ASN A 228 -2.50 -6.82 -9.07
CA ASN A 228 -1.72 -7.39 -10.17
C ASN A 228 -1.22 -6.39 -11.23
N ASP A 229 -1.88 -5.24 -11.39
CA ASP A 229 -1.56 -4.30 -12.46
C ASP A 229 -0.50 -3.31 -11.98
N ALA A 230 0.76 -3.75 -11.97
CA ALA A 230 1.89 -3.01 -11.40
C ALA A 230 1.66 -2.65 -9.91
N GLY A 231 1.01 -3.54 -9.15
CA GLY A 231 0.69 -3.28 -7.76
C GLY A 231 -0.45 -2.29 -7.56
N ALA A 232 -1.31 -2.08 -8.56
CA ALA A 232 -2.40 -1.12 -8.53
C ALA A 232 -3.78 -1.75 -8.82
N VAL A 233 -4.83 -1.08 -8.36
CA VAL A 233 -6.24 -1.45 -8.59
C VAL A 233 -7.12 -0.21 -8.51
N LEU A 234 -8.25 -0.19 -9.24
CA LEU A 234 -9.24 0.88 -9.11
C LEU A 234 -10.04 0.74 -7.81
N GLU A 235 -10.35 1.85 -7.17
CA GLU A 235 -11.19 1.93 -5.97
C GLU A 235 -12.54 1.22 -6.18
N SER A 236 -13.13 1.32 -7.37
CA SER A 236 -14.39 0.65 -7.73
C SER A 236 -14.33 -0.87 -7.63
N GLU A 237 -13.15 -1.45 -7.83
CA GLU A 237 -12.93 -2.90 -7.84
C GLU A 237 -12.33 -3.38 -6.51
N PHE A 238 -11.57 -2.50 -5.85
CA PHE A 238 -10.82 -2.85 -4.67
C PHE A 238 -11.70 -3.35 -3.52
N GLY A 239 -12.83 -2.70 -3.24
CA GLY A 239 -13.76 -3.15 -2.21
C GLY A 239 -14.34 -4.54 -2.48
N ASP A 240 -14.61 -4.87 -3.75
CA ASP A 240 -15.13 -6.18 -4.14
C ASP A 240 -14.05 -7.26 -4.02
N LYS A 241 -12.81 -6.96 -4.45
CA LYS A 241 -11.67 -7.87 -4.28
C LYS A 241 -11.34 -8.13 -2.81
N LEU A 242 -11.51 -7.15 -1.93
CA LEU A 242 -11.38 -7.36 -0.48
C LEU A 242 -12.44 -8.34 0.04
N PHE A 243 -13.68 -8.25 -0.46
CA PHE A 243 -14.72 -9.20 -0.15
C PHE A 243 -14.43 -10.60 -0.72
N GLU A 244 -14.00 -10.70 -1.97
CA GLU A 244 -13.57 -11.97 -2.57
C GLU A 244 -12.47 -12.64 -1.73
N ALA A 245 -11.48 -11.87 -1.27
CA ALA A 245 -10.37 -12.37 -0.46
C ALA A 245 -10.83 -13.01 0.86
N VAL A 246 -11.82 -12.43 1.54
CA VAL A 246 -12.37 -12.97 2.79
C VAL A 246 -13.49 -14.00 2.58
N ASP A 247 -14.14 -14.04 1.41
CA ASP A 247 -15.20 -15.02 1.13
C ASP A 247 -14.67 -16.42 0.84
N VAL A 248 -13.44 -16.53 0.33
CA VAL A 248 -12.86 -17.83 -0.02
C VAL A 248 -12.59 -18.68 1.23
N ASN A 249 -11.97 -18.09 2.26
CA ASN A 249 -11.53 -18.80 3.47
C ASN A 249 -12.21 -18.31 4.76
N GLY A 250 -13.10 -17.33 4.67
CA GLY A 250 -13.65 -16.64 5.83
C GLY A 250 -12.79 -15.44 6.27
N TRP A 251 -13.32 -14.71 7.25
CA TRP A 251 -12.64 -13.58 7.86
C TRP A 251 -11.46 -14.06 8.73
N PRO A 252 -10.23 -13.57 8.50
CA PRO A 252 -9.04 -13.96 9.26
C PRO A 252 -9.00 -13.27 10.63
N ASP A 253 -8.09 -13.67 11.51
CA ASP A 253 -7.78 -12.90 12.72
C ASP A 253 -7.18 -11.54 12.33
N ILE A 254 -6.19 -11.55 11.43
CA ILE A 254 -5.48 -10.35 11.00
C ILE A 254 -5.54 -10.23 9.48
N LEU A 255 -5.97 -9.08 8.98
CA LEU A 255 -5.84 -8.68 7.59
C LEU A 255 -4.69 -7.68 7.47
N SER A 256 -3.58 -8.08 6.84
CA SER A 256 -2.43 -7.23 6.56
C SER A 256 -2.57 -6.62 5.16
N LEU A 257 -2.66 -5.28 5.08
CA LEU A 257 -2.84 -4.55 3.84
C LEU A 257 -1.75 -3.48 3.66
N SER A 258 -0.86 -3.73 2.70
CA SER A 258 0.26 -2.85 2.38
C SER A 258 0.01 -2.03 1.11
N ALA A 259 -1.20 -1.50 0.97
CA ALA A 259 -1.63 -0.70 -0.18
C ALA A 259 -2.59 0.42 0.24
N GLY A 260 -2.62 1.49 -0.54
CA GLY A 260 -3.57 2.58 -0.30
C GLY A 260 -3.45 3.72 -1.29
N THR A 261 -4.14 4.81 -0.98
CA THR A 261 -4.06 6.07 -1.73
C THR A 261 -4.47 7.26 -0.87
N SER A 262 -3.96 8.45 -1.19
CA SER A 262 -4.56 9.68 -0.69
C SER A 262 -5.78 10.03 -1.56
N ASN A 263 -6.77 10.72 -1.01
CA ASN A 263 -7.96 11.12 -1.77
C ASN A 263 -8.26 12.62 -1.68
N GLY A 264 -7.32 13.40 -1.11
CA GLY A 264 -7.46 14.84 -0.85
C GLY A 264 -8.58 15.18 0.14
N ARG A 265 -9.04 14.22 0.95
CA ARG A 265 -10.16 14.37 1.89
C ARG A 265 -9.87 13.72 3.24
N THR A 266 -10.73 14.00 4.20
CA THR A 266 -10.69 13.45 5.57
C THR A 266 -11.67 12.30 5.80
N ASP A 267 -12.50 11.97 4.80
CA ASP A 267 -13.35 10.78 4.77
C ASP A 267 -12.72 9.70 3.87
N GLY A 268 -13.12 8.44 4.10
CA GLY A 268 -12.54 7.29 3.42
C GLY A 268 -12.84 7.19 1.92
N LEU A 269 -12.32 6.12 1.32
CA LEU A 269 -12.66 5.74 -0.06
C LEU A 269 -14.11 5.24 -0.10
N LEU A 270 -14.89 5.76 -1.04
CA LEU A 270 -16.28 5.36 -1.24
C LEU A 270 -16.35 3.88 -1.66
N GLY A 271 -15.40 3.44 -2.50
CA GLY A 271 -15.32 2.07 -3.04
C GLY A 271 -15.13 0.97 -2.01
N VAL A 272 -14.51 1.27 -0.88
CA VAL A 272 -14.23 0.29 0.20
C VAL A 272 -15.15 0.45 1.39
N GLN A 273 -16.02 1.45 1.40
CA GLN A 273 -16.82 1.78 2.59
C GLN A 273 -17.67 0.60 3.07
N ALA A 274 -18.33 -0.13 2.17
CA ALA A 274 -19.14 -1.29 2.53
C ALA A 274 -18.31 -2.40 3.18
N PHE A 275 -17.09 -2.65 2.68
CA PHE A 275 -16.16 -3.60 3.31
C PHE A 275 -15.74 -3.13 4.70
N MET A 276 -15.42 -1.85 4.85
CA MET A 276 -15.03 -1.27 6.13
C MET A 276 -16.17 -1.27 7.14
N GLU A 277 -17.43 -1.09 6.71
CA GLU A 277 -18.61 -1.22 7.55
C GLU A 277 -18.79 -2.67 8.02
N GLU A 278 -18.65 -3.66 7.13
CA GLU A 278 -18.73 -5.06 7.55
C GLU A 278 -17.56 -5.46 8.47
N LEU A 279 -16.33 -5.01 8.17
CA LEU A 279 -15.16 -5.25 9.02
C LEU A 279 -15.42 -4.85 10.47
N ARG A 280 -16.13 -3.74 10.73
CA ARG A 280 -16.42 -3.29 12.11
C ARG A 280 -17.14 -4.34 12.93
N ASP A 281 -18.04 -5.09 12.30
CA ASP A 281 -18.86 -6.13 12.94
C ASP A 281 -18.17 -7.50 13.00
N ARG A 282 -16.94 -7.61 12.47
CA ARG A 282 -16.11 -8.82 12.50
C ARG A 282 -15.09 -8.76 13.64
N HIS A 283 -14.52 -9.90 14.01
CA HIS A 283 -13.42 -9.95 14.99
C HIS A 283 -12.09 -9.48 14.38
N THR A 284 -11.95 -9.59 13.05
CA THR A 284 -10.73 -9.27 12.30
C THR A 284 -10.16 -7.90 12.62
N LEU A 285 -8.84 -7.84 12.77
CA LEU A 285 -8.06 -6.60 12.83
C LEU A 285 -7.45 -6.30 11.46
N LEU A 286 -7.74 -5.12 10.90
CA LEU A 286 -7.03 -4.59 9.74
C LEU A 286 -5.75 -3.89 10.19
N VAL A 287 -4.59 -4.38 9.75
CA VAL A 287 -3.30 -3.71 9.93
C VAL A 287 -2.87 -3.12 8.59
N ALA A 288 -2.79 -1.80 8.50
CA ALA A 288 -2.67 -1.09 7.21
C ALA A 288 -1.52 -0.08 7.17
N ALA A 289 -0.80 -0.06 6.05
CA ALA A 289 0.36 0.80 5.84
C ALA A 289 -0.02 2.29 5.74
N ALA A 290 0.73 3.16 6.40
CA ALA A 290 0.52 4.61 6.34
C ALA A 290 0.92 5.24 5.00
N GLY A 291 1.72 4.57 4.16
CA GLY A 291 2.17 5.10 2.88
C GLY A 291 3.52 5.83 2.95
N ASN A 292 4.13 6.01 1.77
CA ASN A 292 5.54 6.35 1.61
C ASN A 292 5.77 7.75 0.98
N ASN A 293 4.92 8.74 1.29
CA ASN A 293 5.00 10.10 0.74
C ASN A 293 5.69 11.10 1.66
N GLY A 294 6.12 10.71 2.87
CA GLY A 294 6.64 11.63 3.87
C GLY A 294 5.63 12.71 4.27
N SER A 295 4.33 12.43 4.11
CA SER A 295 3.23 13.40 4.22
C SER A 295 2.38 13.20 5.47
N ALA A 296 1.72 14.27 5.91
CA ALA A 296 0.70 14.23 6.95
C ALA A 296 -0.71 13.93 6.40
N THR A 297 -0.89 13.95 5.08
CA THR A 297 -2.18 13.69 4.41
C THR A 297 -2.68 12.28 4.74
N PRO A 298 -3.97 12.12 5.12
CA PRO A 298 -4.58 10.81 5.32
C PRO A 298 -4.37 9.87 4.13
N PHE A 299 -3.98 8.63 4.44
CA PHE A 299 -3.77 7.57 3.46
C PHE A 299 -4.75 6.43 3.73
N TRP A 300 -5.56 6.08 2.74
CA TRP A 300 -6.69 5.18 2.91
C TRP A 300 -6.38 3.78 2.36
N PRO A 301 -6.75 2.69 3.07
CA PRO A 301 -7.66 2.67 4.22
C PRO A 301 -7.01 2.83 5.60
N ALA A 302 -5.70 2.98 5.73
CA ALA A 302 -5.05 3.09 7.05
C ALA A 302 -5.64 4.22 7.94
N ALA A 303 -5.99 5.37 7.36
CA ALA A 303 -6.57 6.49 8.08
C ALA A 303 -7.97 6.23 8.69
N TYR A 304 -8.65 5.13 8.33
CA TYR A 304 -9.86 4.69 9.04
C TYR A 304 -9.60 4.49 10.54
N ALA A 305 -8.36 4.20 10.96
CA ALA A 305 -7.98 4.07 12.37
C ALA A 305 -8.29 5.31 13.24
N SER A 306 -8.50 6.49 12.63
CA SER A 306 -8.89 7.72 13.33
C SER A 306 -10.36 8.09 13.18
N LEU A 307 -11.14 7.30 12.43
CA LEU A 307 -12.55 7.56 12.20
C LEU A 307 -13.42 6.90 13.28
N PRO A 308 -14.51 7.56 13.72
CA PRO A 308 -15.45 6.99 14.68
C PRO A 308 -16.03 5.64 14.25
N GLY A 309 -15.87 4.62 15.09
CA GLY A 309 -16.35 3.26 14.89
C GLY A 309 -15.32 2.28 14.33
N TRP A 310 -14.12 2.74 13.97
CA TRP A 310 -13.03 1.90 13.41
C TRP A 310 -11.76 1.89 14.27
N GLU A 311 -11.73 2.63 15.38
CA GLU A 311 -10.55 2.85 16.23
C GLU A 311 -9.96 1.55 16.79
N ASP A 312 -10.80 0.53 16.96
CA ASP A 312 -10.43 -0.81 17.45
C ASP A 312 -10.33 -1.85 16.33
N SER A 313 -10.81 -1.53 15.12
CA SER A 313 -10.84 -2.44 13.97
C SER A 313 -9.68 -2.22 13.00
N VAL A 314 -9.05 -1.04 13.04
CA VAL A 314 -7.96 -0.65 12.14
C VAL A 314 -6.76 -0.19 12.96
N LEU A 315 -5.58 -0.70 12.59
CA LEU A 315 -4.29 -0.30 13.12
C LEU A 315 -3.42 0.25 11.98
N SER A 316 -3.20 1.57 11.99
CA SER A 316 -2.37 2.25 10.99
C SER A 316 -0.89 2.25 11.39
N VAL A 317 -0.02 1.88 10.43
CA VAL A 317 1.40 1.60 10.70
C VAL A 317 2.33 2.48 9.85
N GLY A 318 3.15 3.29 10.52
CA GLY A 318 4.27 4.01 9.93
C GLY A 318 5.59 3.24 10.02
N ALA A 319 6.62 3.72 9.31
CA ALA A 319 7.94 3.10 9.24
C ALA A 319 8.98 3.88 10.05
N LEU A 320 9.81 3.16 10.79
CA LEU A 320 11.00 3.64 11.47
C LEU A 320 12.24 3.41 10.62
N ARG A 321 13.25 4.27 10.86
CA ARG A 321 14.60 4.14 10.31
C ARG A 321 15.28 2.85 10.76
N GLY A 322 16.39 2.53 10.08
CA GLY A 322 17.23 1.38 10.44
C GLY A 322 17.74 1.40 11.89
N ASP A 323 17.93 2.58 12.49
CA ASP A 323 18.31 2.73 13.90
C ASP A 323 17.14 2.51 14.86
N GLY A 324 15.91 2.58 14.37
CA GLY A 324 14.68 2.44 15.13
C GLY A 324 14.32 3.66 15.97
N GLU A 325 15.14 4.72 16.03
CA GLU A 325 14.94 5.87 16.92
C GLU A 325 14.06 6.95 16.28
N PHE A 326 14.10 7.05 14.96
CA PHE A 326 13.40 8.08 14.19
C PHE A 326 12.50 7.49 13.10
N GLY A 327 11.49 8.25 12.68
CA GLY A 327 10.70 7.90 11.50
C GLY A 327 11.52 7.85 10.22
N ALA A 328 11.28 6.83 9.38
CA ALA A 328 11.84 6.72 8.04
C ALA A 328 11.49 7.95 7.21
N CYS A 329 12.40 8.41 6.35
CA CYS A 329 12.22 9.68 5.65
C CYS A 329 10.94 9.72 4.79
N PHE A 330 10.55 8.57 4.24
CA PHE A 330 9.38 8.38 3.41
C PHE A 330 8.10 8.12 4.20
N SER A 331 8.17 7.80 5.49
CA SER A 331 6.96 7.41 6.24
C SER A 331 5.98 8.58 6.30
N ASN A 332 4.73 8.33 5.92
CA ASN A 332 3.63 9.20 6.28
C ASN A 332 3.47 9.27 7.80
N HIS A 333 2.85 10.35 8.27
CA HIS A 333 2.77 10.69 9.68
C HIS A 333 1.51 11.48 10.04
N GLY A 334 1.34 11.75 11.33
CA GLY A 334 0.22 12.53 11.84
C GLY A 334 -0.64 11.75 12.84
N PRO A 335 -1.67 12.40 13.40
CA PRO A 335 -2.47 11.82 14.48
C PRO A 335 -3.29 10.59 14.07
N TRP A 336 -3.44 10.33 12.77
CA TRP A 336 -4.14 9.17 12.24
C TRP A 336 -3.26 7.91 12.14
N VAL A 337 -1.93 8.03 12.36
CA VAL A 337 -1.00 6.89 12.41
C VAL A 337 -0.87 6.43 13.87
N ASN A 338 -1.29 5.19 14.17
CA ASN A 338 -1.33 4.70 15.55
C ASN A 338 0.06 4.32 16.08
N VAL A 339 0.86 3.62 15.26
CA VAL A 339 2.15 3.07 15.66
C VAL A 339 3.18 3.14 14.56
N TYR A 340 4.44 3.02 14.94
CA TYR A 340 5.57 2.90 14.02
C TYR A 340 6.36 1.64 14.33
N ALA A 341 6.87 0.98 13.29
CA ALA A 341 7.73 -0.20 13.42
C ALA A 341 8.91 -0.12 12.44
N PRO A 342 9.99 -0.89 12.64
CA PRO A 342 11.10 -0.95 11.69
C PRO A 342 10.62 -1.15 10.26
N GLY A 343 11.05 -0.29 9.35
CA GLY A 343 10.63 -0.33 7.95
C GLY A 343 11.71 0.10 6.97
N GLU A 344 12.96 0.29 7.40
CA GLU A 344 14.09 0.53 6.50
C GLU A 344 15.02 -0.68 6.46
N ARG A 345 15.39 -1.09 5.25
CA ARG A 345 16.39 -2.13 4.96
C ARG A 345 16.15 -3.42 5.75
N LEU A 346 14.88 -3.82 5.89
CA LEU A 346 14.54 -5.12 6.45
C LEU A 346 15.03 -6.20 5.50
N THR A 347 15.40 -7.37 6.03
CA THR A 347 15.84 -8.50 5.20
C THR A 347 14.80 -9.61 5.28
N SER A 348 14.22 -9.98 4.13
CA SER A 348 13.19 -11.03 4.04
C SER A 348 13.29 -11.80 2.71
N ALA A 349 12.46 -12.83 2.57
CA ALA A 349 12.39 -13.70 1.40
C ALA A 349 11.94 -12.93 0.15
N LEU A 350 12.59 -13.21 -0.97
CA LEU A 350 12.19 -12.75 -2.29
C LEU A 350 12.13 -13.93 -3.27
N THR A 351 13.22 -14.23 -3.99
CA THR A 351 13.28 -15.30 -4.99
C THR A 351 14.73 -15.65 -5.36
N GLY A 352 14.92 -16.71 -6.12
CA GLY A 352 16.21 -17.14 -6.66
C GLY A 352 16.91 -18.16 -5.77
N TRP A 353 16.15 -18.98 -5.05
CA TRP A 353 16.69 -19.98 -4.12
C TRP A 353 17.50 -21.08 -4.82
N ALA A 354 17.03 -21.50 -6.00
CA ALA A 354 17.71 -22.52 -6.80
C ALA A 354 18.64 -21.91 -7.86
N THR A 355 18.15 -20.89 -8.58
CA THR A 355 18.88 -20.21 -9.64
C THR A 355 18.79 -18.70 -9.42
N PRO A 356 19.92 -17.97 -9.40
CA PRO A 356 19.90 -16.53 -9.25
C PRO A 356 19.04 -15.84 -10.32
N VAL A 357 18.19 -14.90 -9.91
CA VAL A 357 17.29 -14.16 -10.83
C VAL A 357 17.80 -12.74 -11.03
N PRO A 358 18.03 -12.28 -12.28
CA PRO A 358 18.48 -10.92 -12.53
C PRO A 358 17.38 -9.89 -12.28
N TYR A 359 17.75 -8.72 -11.77
CA TYR A 359 16.89 -7.54 -11.64
C TYR A 359 17.64 -6.31 -12.14
N VAL A 360 16.95 -5.48 -12.92
CA VAL A 360 17.48 -4.20 -13.42
C VAL A 360 16.79 -3.08 -12.67
N TYR A 361 17.57 -2.23 -12.02
CA TYR A 361 17.00 -1.11 -11.27
C TYR A 361 16.21 -0.19 -12.19
N GLN A 362 15.02 0.21 -11.74
CA GLN A 362 14.15 1.07 -12.53
C GLN A 362 14.46 2.54 -12.31
N HIS A 363 15.07 2.90 -11.19
CA HIS A 363 15.34 4.29 -10.87
C HIS A 363 16.68 4.48 -10.20
N SER A 364 17.28 5.64 -10.43
CA SER A 364 18.57 5.99 -9.82
C SER A 364 18.37 6.46 -8.38
N THR A 365 19.33 6.15 -7.51
CA THR A 365 19.44 6.76 -6.18
C THR A 365 19.68 8.26 -6.26
N TYR A 366 19.36 8.99 -5.20
CA TYR A 366 19.58 10.43 -5.11
C TYR A 366 20.92 10.76 -4.46
N ASP A 367 21.54 11.86 -4.89
CA ASP A 367 22.71 12.43 -4.22
C ASP A 367 22.40 12.97 -2.81
N ALA A 368 21.12 13.30 -2.55
CA ALA A 368 20.62 13.76 -1.27
C ALA A 368 19.23 13.20 -0.98
N CYS A 369 18.88 13.02 0.30
CA CYS A 369 17.57 12.50 0.68
C CYS A 369 16.44 13.34 0.08
N ARG A 370 15.52 12.69 -0.65
CA ARG A 370 14.36 13.35 -1.29
C ARG A 370 13.42 14.06 -0.31
N TYR A 371 13.53 13.75 0.99
CA TYR A 371 12.74 14.36 2.07
C TYR A 371 13.55 15.28 3.00
N GLY A 372 14.80 15.61 2.64
CA GLY A 372 15.63 16.55 3.38
C GLY A 372 16.24 16.04 4.69
N PHE A 373 16.31 14.71 4.89
CA PHE A 373 16.96 14.14 6.08
C PHE A 373 18.46 13.97 5.89
N ALA A 374 19.22 14.11 6.99
CA ALA A 374 20.67 14.02 7.02
C ALA A 374 21.18 12.75 7.73
N TYR A 375 21.00 11.59 7.09
CA TYR A 375 21.55 10.27 7.47
C TYR A 375 21.83 9.44 6.20
N ASP A 376 22.44 8.26 6.34
CA ASP A 376 22.53 7.26 5.26
C ASP A 376 21.15 6.70 4.90
N CYS A 377 20.41 7.53 4.18
CA CYS A 377 19.03 7.29 3.80
C CYS A 377 18.94 6.23 2.72
N THR A 378 17.89 5.42 2.77
CA THR A 378 17.62 4.39 1.77
C THR A 378 17.36 4.96 0.36
N CYS A 379 17.01 6.25 0.25
CA CYS A 379 16.97 6.94 -1.04
C CYS A 379 18.36 7.23 -1.66
N GLN A 380 19.44 7.11 -0.90
CA GLN A 380 20.82 7.40 -1.32
C GLN A 380 21.67 6.13 -1.42
N SER A 381 21.32 5.06 -0.69
CA SER A 381 22.19 3.88 -0.55
C SER A 381 21.36 2.60 -0.40
N PRO A 382 21.73 1.51 -1.12
CA PRO A 382 22.94 1.39 -1.95
C PRO A 382 22.85 2.20 -3.25
N VAL A 383 23.94 2.87 -3.65
CA VAL A 383 23.98 3.70 -4.86
C VAL A 383 23.78 2.83 -6.10
N HIS A 384 22.85 3.21 -6.96
CA HIS A 384 22.59 2.54 -8.24
C HIS A 384 21.99 3.49 -9.27
N THR A 385 22.17 3.16 -10.54
CA THR A 385 21.58 3.82 -11.70
C THR A 385 20.42 2.99 -12.25
N GLY A 386 19.27 3.63 -12.52
CA GLY A 386 18.10 2.95 -13.03
C GLY A 386 17.61 3.43 -14.40
N VAL A 387 16.73 2.64 -15.01
CA VAL A 387 16.25 2.83 -16.39
C VAL A 387 15.45 4.12 -16.61
N LEU A 388 14.57 4.49 -15.67
CA LEU A 388 13.59 5.57 -15.83
C LEU A 388 14.12 6.95 -15.45
N SER A 389 15.07 7.02 -14.52
CA SER A 389 15.51 8.31 -13.94
C SER A 389 16.63 9.01 -14.71
N ASP A 390 17.31 8.33 -15.64
CA ASP A 390 18.54 8.80 -16.31
C ASP A 390 18.45 8.86 -17.84
N GLU A 391 17.34 9.37 -18.41
CA GLU A 391 17.23 9.60 -19.87
C GLU A 391 18.30 10.58 -20.40
N SER A 392 18.95 11.37 -19.54
CA SER A 392 19.87 12.45 -19.91
C SER A 392 21.37 12.12 -19.84
N ALA A 393 21.79 10.96 -19.31
CA ALA A 393 23.21 10.69 -19.00
C ALA A 393 23.88 9.55 -19.77
N GLY A 394 23.14 8.69 -20.49
CA GLY A 394 23.73 7.58 -21.24
C GLY A 394 24.46 6.53 -20.38
N ALA A 395 24.26 6.55 -19.06
CA ALA A 395 24.79 5.54 -18.15
C ALA A 395 24.01 4.23 -18.30
N LYS A 396 24.71 3.10 -18.29
CA LYS A 396 24.07 1.78 -18.34
C LYS A 396 23.36 1.55 -16.99
N PRO A 397 22.08 1.11 -16.97
CA PRO A 397 21.39 0.79 -15.73
C PRO A 397 22.09 -0.37 -15.02
N ASP A 398 22.14 -0.28 -13.70
CA ASP A 398 22.74 -1.32 -12.87
C ASP A 398 21.83 -2.54 -12.81
N GLN A 399 22.47 -3.71 -12.82
CA GLN A 399 21.81 -5.00 -12.74
C GLN A 399 22.38 -5.78 -11.55
N VAL A 400 21.48 -6.40 -10.79
CA VAL A 400 21.80 -7.24 -9.63
C VAL A 400 21.20 -8.63 -9.78
N MET A 401 21.61 -9.57 -8.92
CA MET A 401 21.09 -10.94 -8.91
C MET A 401 20.48 -11.24 -7.53
N PHE A 402 19.23 -11.66 -7.50
CA PHE A 402 18.58 -12.17 -6.29
C PHE A 402 18.84 -13.66 -6.11
N GLN A 403 19.17 -14.04 -4.87
CA GLN A 403 19.57 -15.40 -4.47
C GLN A 403 18.89 -15.80 -3.16
N GLY A 404 17.58 -15.61 -3.09
CA GLY A 404 16.75 -15.91 -1.93
C GLY A 404 16.30 -14.67 -1.18
N LEU A 405 17.18 -14.07 -0.36
CA LEU A 405 16.84 -12.91 0.47
C LEU A 405 17.11 -11.57 -0.23
N ALA A 406 16.28 -10.59 0.07
CA ALA A 406 16.44 -9.19 -0.34
C ALA A 406 16.38 -8.25 0.87
N GLN A 407 16.88 -7.04 0.68
CA GLN A 407 16.69 -5.89 1.55
C GLN A 407 15.70 -4.92 0.91
N TRP A 408 14.73 -4.46 1.70
CA TRP A 408 13.69 -3.55 1.20
C TRP A 408 13.14 -2.63 2.30
N SER A 409 12.71 -1.43 1.94
CA SER A 409 12.24 -0.39 2.87
C SER A 409 10.85 0.09 2.51
N GLY A 410 9.98 0.34 3.48
CA GLY A 410 8.62 0.82 3.22
C GLY A 410 7.72 0.67 4.44
N THR A 411 6.68 1.52 4.52
CA THR A 411 5.55 1.28 5.45
C THR A 411 4.87 -0.06 5.16
N SER A 412 4.94 -0.52 3.90
CA SER A 412 4.54 -1.86 3.46
C SER A 412 5.24 -3.01 4.18
N PHE A 413 6.43 -2.78 4.74
CA PHE A 413 7.21 -3.78 5.47
C PHE A 413 7.16 -3.58 6.99
N ALA A 414 6.96 -2.34 7.46
CA ALA A 414 6.62 -2.10 8.87
C ALA A 414 5.25 -2.72 9.24
N THR A 415 4.31 -2.72 8.30
CA THR A 415 2.93 -3.25 8.47
C THR A 415 2.90 -4.74 8.86
N PRO A 416 3.51 -5.68 8.09
CA PRO A 416 3.56 -7.09 8.47
C PRO A 416 4.38 -7.35 9.73
N VAL A 417 5.37 -6.51 10.04
CA VAL A 417 6.08 -6.60 11.32
C VAL A 417 5.11 -6.36 12.48
N VAL A 418 4.23 -5.36 12.38
CA VAL A 418 3.20 -5.11 13.40
C VAL A 418 2.13 -6.21 13.41
N ALA A 419 1.68 -6.69 12.24
CA ALA A 419 0.77 -7.82 12.16
C ALA A 419 1.33 -9.06 12.87
N GLY A 420 2.60 -9.39 12.62
CA GLY A 420 3.32 -10.44 13.31
C GLY A 420 3.42 -10.19 14.82
N LEU A 421 3.69 -8.96 15.27
CA LEU A 421 3.73 -8.65 16.70
C LEU A 421 2.38 -8.85 17.40
N VAL A 422 1.27 -8.52 16.74
CA VAL A 422 -0.08 -8.82 17.27
C VAL A 422 -0.31 -10.33 17.33
N ALA A 423 0.00 -11.07 16.26
CA ALA A 423 -0.14 -12.53 16.23
C ALA A 423 0.74 -13.24 17.27
N ALA A 424 1.97 -12.79 17.46
CA ALA A 424 2.88 -13.27 18.50
C ALA A 424 2.32 -12.98 19.89
N HIS A 425 1.72 -11.80 20.10
CA HIS A 425 1.06 -11.47 21.37
C HIS A 425 -0.15 -12.37 21.63
N MET A 426 -0.99 -12.63 20.62
CA MET A 426 -2.11 -13.57 20.68
C MET A 426 -1.64 -14.96 21.14
N THR A 427 -0.61 -15.50 20.46
CA THR A 427 -0.04 -16.81 20.78
C THR A 427 0.53 -16.84 22.21
N ALA A 428 1.34 -15.85 22.59
CA ALA A 428 2.00 -15.83 23.89
C ALA A 428 1.03 -15.71 25.07
N HIS A 429 -0.11 -15.03 24.87
CA HIS A 429 -1.09 -14.77 25.93
C HIS A 429 -2.36 -15.63 25.83
N LYS A 430 -2.46 -16.48 24.80
CA LYS A 430 -3.68 -17.23 24.47
C LYS A 430 -4.89 -16.31 24.29
N GLU A 431 -4.65 -15.12 23.75
CA GLU A 431 -5.68 -14.16 23.41
C GLU A 431 -6.22 -14.51 22.01
N THR A 432 -7.52 -14.77 21.93
CA THR A 432 -8.19 -15.18 20.69
C THR A 432 -8.77 -14.00 19.93
N ASP A 433 -8.97 -12.85 20.58
CA ASP A 433 -9.44 -11.63 19.92
C ASP A 433 -8.24 -10.77 19.48
N PRO A 434 -8.00 -10.61 18.16
CA PRO A 434 -6.88 -9.82 17.65
C PRO A 434 -6.98 -8.33 18.02
N ARG A 435 -8.19 -7.80 18.22
CA ARG A 435 -8.41 -6.40 18.64
C ARG A 435 -8.05 -6.21 20.11
N ALA A 436 -8.40 -7.19 20.95
CA ALA A 436 -7.96 -7.23 22.34
C ALA A 436 -6.44 -7.38 22.45
N ALA A 437 -5.85 -8.28 21.65
CA ALA A 437 -4.40 -8.48 21.59
C ALA A 437 -3.65 -7.20 21.18
N ARG A 438 -4.13 -6.48 20.14
CA ARG A 438 -3.62 -5.15 19.79
C ARG A 438 -3.65 -4.21 20.99
N THR A 439 -4.80 -4.06 21.65
CA THR A 439 -4.95 -3.12 22.77
C THR A 439 -4.00 -3.47 23.92
N GLN A 440 -3.87 -4.75 24.26
CA GLN A 440 -2.94 -5.24 25.28
C GLN A 440 -1.48 -4.98 24.90
N LEU A 441 -1.09 -5.27 23.66
CA LEU A 441 0.26 -5.01 23.14
C LEU A 441 0.61 -3.52 23.23
N LEU A 442 -0.30 -2.64 22.80
CA LEU A 442 -0.08 -1.19 22.87
C LEU A 442 -0.02 -0.68 24.31
N ALA A 443 -0.85 -1.21 25.21
CA ALA A 443 -0.83 -0.82 26.61
C ALA A 443 0.45 -1.29 27.33
N ALA A 444 1.01 -2.44 26.94
CA ALA A 444 2.26 -2.97 27.48
C ALA A 444 3.51 -2.30 26.87
N ASN A 445 3.36 -1.61 25.72
CA ASN A 445 4.48 -0.99 25.03
C ASN A 445 4.99 0.27 25.75
N ALA A 446 6.25 0.23 26.19
CA ALA A 446 6.98 1.40 26.70
C ALA A 446 7.89 2.05 25.65
N GLY A 447 7.96 1.51 24.44
CA GLY A 447 8.84 1.98 23.37
C GLY A 447 8.26 3.17 22.61
N PHE A 448 9.09 4.19 22.40
CA PHE A 448 8.75 5.38 21.61
C PHE A 448 9.83 5.66 20.56
N ALA A 449 9.48 6.43 19.54
CA ALA A 449 10.38 6.99 18.54
C ALA A 449 10.01 8.45 18.26
N GLU A 450 10.94 9.21 17.69
CA GLU A 450 10.68 10.57 17.22
C GLU A 450 10.30 10.57 15.73
N VAL A 451 9.10 11.02 15.41
CA VAL A 451 8.63 11.18 14.02
C VAL A 451 8.18 12.60 13.81
N ARG A 452 8.96 13.36 13.03
CA ARG A 452 8.67 14.78 12.72
C ARG A 452 8.45 15.63 13.98
N GLY A 453 9.24 15.38 15.02
CA GLY A 453 9.16 16.07 16.32
C GLY A 453 8.07 15.54 17.27
N ALA A 454 7.24 14.58 16.85
CA ALA A 454 6.29 13.92 17.72
C ALA A 454 6.89 12.66 18.35
N HIS A 455 6.62 12.43 19.64
CA HIS A 455 6.90 11.16 20.31
C HIS A 455 5.74 10.20 20.07
N VAL A 456 6.00 9.12 19.35
CA VAL A 456 4.97 8.17 18.89
C VAL A 456 5.28 6.75 19.36
N PRO A 457 4.27 5.89 19.59
CA PRO A 457 4.49 4.51 19.97
C PRO A 457 5.32 3.77 18.91
N ALA A 458 6.38 3.09 19.36
CA ALA A 458 7.29 2.35 18.50
C ALA A 458 7.33 0.87 18.88
N LEU A 459 6.86 0.01 18.00
CA LEU A 459 6.84 -1.44 18.15
C LEU A 459 8.03 -2.06 17.44
N ARG A 460 8.96 -2.65 18.18
CA ARG A 460 10.18 -3.26 17.63
C ARG A 460 10.23 -4.74 18.02
N PRO A 461 10.29 -5.68 17.06
CA PRO A 461 10.43 -7.10 17.39
C PRO A 461 11.69 -7.38 18.19
N PRO A 462 11.66 -8.27 19.20
CA PRO A 462 12.86 -8.65 19.97
C PRO A 462 13.98 -9.25 19.10
N THR A 463 13.60 -9.88 17.99
CA THR A 463 14.49 -10.49 17.00
C THR A 463 14.99 -9.51 15.94
N TRP A 464 14.47 -8.29 15.91
CA TRP A 464 14.99 -7.23 15.05
C TRP A 464 16.30 -6.68 15.60
N ARG A 465 17.20 -6.30 14.69
CA ARG A 465 18.48 -5.70 14.99
C ARG A 465 18.59 -4.37 14.27
N ALA A 466 18.81 -3.31 15.05
CA ALA A 466 19.04 -1.99 14.52
C ALA A 466 20.29 -1.97 13.63
N VAL A 467 20.17 -1.26 12.51
CA VAL A 467 21.27 -1.00 11.57
C VAL A 467 21.68 0.46 11.79
N PRO A 468 22.96 0.75 12.11
CA PRO A 468 23.41 2.11 12.34
C PRO A 468 23.09 3.04 11.17
N ALA A 469 22.38 4.14 11.45
CA ALA A 469 22.15 5.19 10.48
C ALA A 469 23.30 6.21 10.54
N GLU A 470 24.51 5.78 10.15
CA GLU A 470 25.66 6.67 10.11
C GLU A 470 25.47 7.77 9.05
N ARG A 471 26.09 8.93 9.24
CA ARG A 471 26.12 9.95 8.18
C ARG A 471 27.07 9.46 7.08
N PRO A 472 26.71 9.62 5.79
CA PRO A 472 27.67 9.42 4.72
C PRO A 472 28.90 10.28 4.99
N VAL A 473 30.08 9.68 5.08
CA VAL A 473 31.33 10.43 5.10
C VAL A 473 31.39 11.18 3.78
N ALA A 474 31.52 12.51 3.83
CA ALA A 474 31.67 13.33 2.63
C ALA A 474 32.81 12.73 1.78
N ARG A 475 32.50 12.31 0.54
CA ARG A 475 33.53 11.86 -0.40
C ARG A 475 34.52 13.03 -0.58
N ALA A 476 35.77 12.78 -0.24
CA ALA A 476 36.88 13.74 -0.37
C ALA A 476 37.24 14.00 -1.84
#